data_AF-A0A1J3GUH6-F1
#
_entry.id   AF-A0A1J3GUH6-F1
#
_cell.length_a   1.000
_cell.length_b   1.000
_cell.length_c   1.000
_cell.angle_alpha   90.00
_cell.angle_beta   90.00
_cell.angle_gamma   90.00
#
_symmetry.space_group_name_H-M   'P 1'
#
loop_
_entity.id
_entity.type
_entity.pdbx_description
1 polymer ?
#
loop_
_entity_poly.entity_id
_entity_poly.type
_entity_poly.pdbx_seq_one_letter_code
_entity_poly.pdbx_strand_id
1 'polypeptide(L)'
;MRELFGQTWALYDTVDGFPRQYAPVRKVSVPSFEIRITYLEPDPDNEKDIRWFEQDLPVSAGKFRLGKSQNTTDLSIFSHVMHCNGGRSSGHLIVSQRKGETWALFKNWDINWSSEPDSHRKYEYEIVEILSGNTDGAGVSVAIFHKAKGFASVFFRMGTGDADILQIPSHSLYQFSHRIPSYKMKRVETKGVPKDAYELDQAALPGSIEEKIVPLHRIAEPKPEALCFPSKGKVFQAGQVWSFSNGYSDIPRYYGRIQIITLSQAFEQAPELELHVGSVKG
;
A
#
# COMPACT_ATOMS: atom_id res chain seq x y z
N MET A 1 -2.81 21.15 12.62
CA MET A 1 -1.62 21.26 13.52
C MET A 1 -1.86 20.81 14.97
N ARG A 2 -3.08 20.87 15.53
CA ARG A 2 -3.49 20.14 16.77
C ARG A 2 -3.64 18.62 16.57
N GLU A 3 -3.31 18.09 15.39
CA GLU A 3 -3.79 16.79 14.92
C GLU A 3 -2.88 15.61 15.25
N LEU A 4 -1.63 15.84 15.67
CA LEU A 4 -0.71 14.75 16.04
C LEU A 4 -0.92 14.27 17.47
N PHE A 5 -1.39 15.14 18.37
CA PHE A 5 -1.51 14.83 19.79
C PHE A 5 -2.44 13.63 20.02
N GLY A 6 -1.96 12.65 20.79
CA GLY A 6 -2.69 11.44 21.12
C GLY A 6 -2.66 10.35 20.04
N GLN A 7 -2.12 10.62 18.86
CA GLN A 7 -1.90 9.60 17.84
C GLN A 7 -0.65 8.77 18.18
N THR A 8 -0.71 7.46 17.91
CA THR A 8 0.47 6.59 17.92
C THR A 8 1.05 6.52 16.52
N TRP A 9 2.36 6.70 16.41
CA TRP A 9 3.08 6.68 15.15
C TRP A 9 4.05 5.50 15.09
N ALA A 10 4.21 4.92 13.90
CA ALA A 10 5.34 4.09 13.55
C ALA A 10 6.54 4.96 13.20
N LEU A 11 7.70 4.59 13.74
CA LEU A 11 8.96 5.27 13.60
C LEU A 11 9.99 4.32 12.99
N TYR A 12 10.83 4.86 12.10
CA TYR A 12 11.93 4.12 11.49
C TYR A 12 12.97 3.74 12.55
N ASP A 13 13.32 2.46 12.62
CA ASP A 13 14.39 2.01 13.49
C ASP A 13 15.78 2.21 12.88
N THR A 14 16.80 2.00 13.70
CA THR A 14 18.21 2.17 13.30
C THR A 14 18.87 0.88 12.83
N VAL A 15 18.14 -0.24 12.78
CA VAL A 15 18.71 -1.56 12.45
C VAL A 15 18.82 -1.72 10.94
N ASP A 16 17.70 -1.57 10.25
CA ASP A 16 17.62 -1.63 8.79
C ASP A 16 16.68 -0.57 8.21
N GLY A 17 16.21 0.37 9.04
CA GLY A 17 15.48 1.55 8.58
C GLY A 17 14.00 1.31 8.31
N PHE A 18 13.40 0.26 8.90
CA PHE A 18 11.97 -0.02 8.76
C PHE A 18 11.14 0.51 9.93
N PRO A 19 9.84 0.80 9.71
CA PRO A 19 8.99 1.47 10.70
C PRO A 19 8.44 0.52 11.78
N ARG A 20 9.33 0.02 12.65
CA ARG A 20 9.05 -1.02 13.66
C ARG A 20 8.94 -0.50 15.09
N GLN A 21 9.41 0.72 15.33
CA GLN A 21 9.25 1.37 16.62
C GLN A 21 7.91 2.10 16.68
N TYR A 22 7.26 2.14 17.85
CA TYR A 22 5.98 2.83 18.01
C TYR A 22 6.06 3.87 19.10
N ALA A 23 5.40 5.02 18.91
CA ALA A 23 5.33 6.04 19.94
C ALA A 23 4.05 6.88 19.87
N PRO A 24 3.26 6.97 20.95
CA PRO A 24 2.26 8.02 21.09
C PRO A 24 2.89 9.41 21.22
N VAL A 25 2.35 10.36 20.45
CA VAL A 25 2.68 11.78 20.56
C VAL A 25 1.97 12.36 21.80
N ARG A 26 2.77 12.83 22.75
CA ARG A 26 2.33 13.39 24.04
C ARG A 26 2.17 14.89 24.04
N LYS A 27 2.93 15.60 23.20
CA LYS A 27 2.86 17.06 23.13
C LYS A 27 3.45 17.52 21.81
N VAL A 28 2.87 18.60 21.27
CA VAL A 28 3.46 19.38 20.18
C VAL A 28 3.61 20.80 20.69
N SER A 29 4.84 21.29 20.76
CA SER A 29 5.16 22.64 21.21
C SER A 29 5.24 23.59 20.02
N VAL A 30 4.60 24.76 20.12
CA VAL A 30 4.63 25.83 19.12
C VAL A 30 5.17 27.08 19.81
N PRO A 31 6.08 27.87 19.20
CA PRO A 31 6.52 27.83 17.80
C PRO A 31 7.74 26.94 17.50
N SER A 32 8.34 26.29 18.49
CA SER A 32 9.58 25.52 18.31
C SER A 32 9.42 24.21 17.52
N PHE A 33 8.19 23.79 17.21
CA PHE A 33 7.86 22.52 16.55
C PHE A 33 8.50 21.29 17.21
N GLU A 34 8.77 21.37 18.51
CA GLU A 34 9.28 20.24 19.29
C GLU A 34 8.14 19.28 19.64
N ILE A 35 8.33 18.01 19.33
CA ILE A 35 7.37 16.95 19.60
C ILE A 35 7.88 16.09 20.75
N ARG A 36 7.06 15.93 21.79
CA ARG A 36 7.31 14.96 22.86
C ARG A 36 6.60 13.66 22.53
N ILE A 37 7.36 12.58 22.42
CA ILE A 37 6.88 11.22 22.19
C ILE A 37 7.19 10.33 23.41
N THR A 38 6.48 9.22 23.54
CA THR A 38 6.81 8.15 24.49
C THR A 38 6.96 6.86 23.69
N TYR A 39 8.14 6.25 23.68
CA TYR A 39 8.35 4.97 23.00
C TYR A 39 7.49 3.88 23.64
N LEU A 40 6.99 2.98 22.80
CA LEU A 40 6.37 1.74 23.23
C LEU A 40 7.45 0.67 23.31
N GLU A 41 7.50 -0.02 24.45
CA GLU A 41 8.37 -1.17 24.68
C GLU A 41 7.55 -2.44 24.58
N PRO A 42 8.02 -3.49 23.87
CA PRO A 42 7.40 -4.80 23.92
C PRO A 42 7.26 -5.29 25.36
N ASP A 43 6.12 -5.90 25.67
CA ASP A 43 5.80 -6.43 26.99
C ASP A 43 5.17 -7.83 26.86
N PRO A 44 5.94 -8.83 26.40
CA PRO A 44 5.44 -10.18 26.16
C PRO A 44 5.11 -10.92 27.46
N ASP A 45 4.08 -11.78 27.40
CA ASP A 45 3.62 -12.56 28.56
C ASP A 45 4.10 -14.03 28.53
N ASN A 46 4.44 -14.58 27.36
CA ASN A 46 4.85 -16.00 27.23
C ASN A 46 6.36 -16.17 27.07
N GLU A 47 6.89 -17.32 27.52
CA GLU A 47 8.34 -17.58 27.59
C GLU A 47 9.06 -17.47 26.24
N LYS A 48 8.43 -17.89 25.14
CA LYS A 48 9.07 -17.86 23.81
C LYS A 48 9.20 -16.43 23.31
N ASP A 49 8.15 -15.63 23.48
CA ASP A 49 8.14 -14.22 23.09
C ASP A 49 9.05 -13.38 23.99
N ILE A 50 9.18 -13.73 25.27
CA ILE A 50 10.15 -13.13 26.19
C ILE A 50 11.57 -13.41 25.70
N ARG A 51 11.92 -14.66 25.37
CA ARG A 51 13.24 -15.00 24.83
C ARG A 51 13.52 -14.28 23.52
N TRP A 52 12.55 -14.19 22.62
CA TRP A 52 12.69 -13.42 21.38
C TRP A 52 13.05 -11.95 21.66
N PHE A 53 12.31 -11.32 22.58
CA PHE A 53 12.53 -9.94 22.97
C PHE A 53 13.90 -9.73 23.65
N GLU A 54 14.31 -10.63 24.55
CA GLU A 54 15.60 -10.58 25.26
C GLU A 54 16.81 -10.71 24.32
N GLN A 55 16.63 -11.24 23.11
CA GLN A 55 17.67 -11.34 22.09
C GLN A 55 17.70 -10.15 21.13
N ASP A 56 17.00 -9.06 21.46
CA ASP A 56 16.87 -7.85 20.65
C ASP A 56 16.33 -8.12 19.23
N LEU A 57 15.50 -9.16 19.08
CA LEU A 57 14.83 -9.44 17.81
C LEU A 57 13.60 -8.52 17.65
N PRO A 58 13.23 -8.12 16.41
CA PRO A 58 12.18 -7.14 16.19
C PRO A 58 10.82 -7.60 16.69
N VAL A 59 10.09 -6.71 17.38
CA VAL A 59 8.71 -6.95 17.84
C VAL A 59 7.82 -5.81 17.40
N SER A 60 6.86 -6.11 16.52
CA SER A 60 6.01 -5.11 15.85
C SER A 60 4.51 -5.35 16.04
N ALA A 61 4.14 -6.41 16.74
CA ALA A 61 2.75 -6.74 17.05
C ALA A 61 2.66 -7.39 18.43
N GLY A 62 1.49 -7.31 19.05
CA GLY A 62 1.25 -7.83 20.38
C GLY A 62 1.15 -6.74 21.44
N LYS A 63 1.55 -7.07 22.67
CA LYS A 63 1.40 -6.24 23.87
C LYS A 63 2.62 -5.35 24.07
N PHE A 64 2.36 -4.08 24.31
CA PHE A 64 3.35 -3.05 24.55
C PHE A 64 3.02 -2.28 25.84
N ARG A 65 4.04 -1.75 26.48
CA ARG A 65 3.93 -0.80 27.60
C ARG A 65 4.56 0.53 27.23
N LEU A 66 4.27 1.55 28.02
CA LEU A 66 4.90 2.86 27.86
C LEU A 66 6.33 2.83 28.42
N GLY A 67 7.30 3.08 27.54
CA GLY A 67 8.70 3.19 27.88
C GLY A 67 9.16 4.64 28.05
N LYS A 68 10.38 4.92 27.57
CA LYS A 68 11.03 6.23 27.70
C LYS A 68 10.32 7.33 26.88
N SER A 69 10.20 8.50 27.49
CA SER A 69 9.76 9.71 26.77
C SER A 69 10.95 10.51 26.25
N GLN A 70 10.80 11.08 25.07
CA GLN A 70 11.82 11.88 24.40
C GLN A 70 11.19 13.08 23.69
N ASN A 71 11.91 14.18 23.68
CA ASN A 71 11.62 15.31 22.81
C ASN A 71 12.44 15.17 21.52
N THR A 72 11.82 15.46 20.38
CA THR A 72 12.48 15.47 19.08
C THR A 72 11.96 16.64 18.25
N THR A 73 12.85 17.22 17.45
CA THR A 73 12.51 18.13 16.35
C THR A 73 12.68 17.46 14.99
N ASP A 74 13.23 16.24 14.96
CA ASP A 74 13.42 15.46 13.75
C ASP A 74 12.10 14.78 13.37
N LEU A 75 11.51 15.21 12.25
CA LEU A 75 10.27 14.65 11.71
C LEU A 75 10.54 13.47 10.77
N SER A 76 11.78 13.26 10.33
CA SER A 76 12.13 12.19 9.38
C SER A 76 12.01 10.80 9.99
N ILE A 77 12.04 10.71 11.32
CA ILE A 77 11.86 9.45 12.03
C ILE A 77 10.41 8.93 11.96
N PHE A 78 9.43 9.77 11.63
CA PHE A 78 8.02 9.40 11.59
C PHE A 78 7.65 8.81 10.23
N SER A 79 7.03 7.62 10.22
CA SER A 79 6.53 6.99 9.01
C SER A 79 5.03 7.23 8.86
N HIS A 80 4.21 6.61 9.70
CA HIS A 80 2.76 6.67 9.56
C HIS A 80 2.03 6.44 10.88
N VAL A 81 0.76 6.80 10.94
CA VAL A 81 -0.11 6.57 12.11
C VAL A 81 -0.44 5.09 12.25
N MET A 82 -0.28 4.57 13.46
CA MET A 82 -0.67 3.23 13.87
C MET A 82 -1.93 3.25 14.71
N HIS A 83 -2.77 2.22 14.51
CA HIS A 83 -3.94 2.00 15.35
C HIS A 83 -3.59 0.98 16.44
N CYS A 84 -3.61 1.45 17.68
CA CYS A 84 -3.39 0.61 18.85
C CYS A 84 -4.69 0.49 19.65
N ASN A 85 -5.01 -0.73 20.06
CA ASN A 85 -6.12 -0.99 20.97
C ASN A 85 -5.60 -0.88 22.40
N GLY A 86 -6.22 -0.06 23.25
CA GLY A 86 -5.78 0.06 24.64
C GLY A 86 -6.74 0.89 25.47
N GLY A 87 -7.03 0.43 26.67
CA GLY A 87 -7.78 1.20 27.67
C GLY A 87 -6.82 2.16 28.38
N ARG A 88 -7.21 3.41 28.58
CA ARG A 88 -6.43 4.39 29.39
C ARG A 88 -6.10 3.88 30.80
N SER A 89 -6.79 2.84 31.28
CA SER A 89 -6.63 2.22 32.59
C SER A 89 -5.67 1.03 32.66
N SER A 90 -5.36 0.34 31.56
CA SER A 90 -4.56 -0.89 31.62
C SER A 90 -3.05 -0.65 31.63
N GLY A 91 -2.57 0.54 31.26
CA GLY A 91 -1.13 0.83 31.11
C GLY A 91 -0.46 0.15 29.91
N HIS A 92 -1.16 -0.77 29.25
CA HIS A 92 -0.68 -1.50 28.07
C HIS A 92 -1.45 -1.10 26.81
N LEU A 93 -0.76 -1.14 25.67
CA LEU A 93 -1.32 -0.97 24.34
C LEU A 93 -1.11 -2.26 23.54
N ILE A 94 -2.08 -2.60 22.70
CA ILE A 94 -2.04 -3.76 21.81
C ILE A 94 -1.94 -3.26 20.38
N VAL A 95 -0.87 -3.66 19.69
CA VAL A 95 -0.72 -3.47 18.25
C VAL A 95 -1.18 -4.74 17.57
N SER A 96 -2.23 -4.64 16.76
CA SER A 96 -2.85 -5.79 16.08
C SER A 96 -3.10 -5.47 14.61
N GLN A 97 -2.90 -6.47 13.76
CA GLN A 97 -3.18 -6.38 12.33
C GLN A 97 -4.66 -6.17 12.07
N ARG A 98 -5.00 -5.26 11.15
CA ARG A 98 -6.38 -4.97 10.76
C ARG A 98 -6.64 -5.38 9.32
N LYS A 99 -7.86 -5.86 9.07
CA LYS A 99 -8.31 -6.20 7.71
C LYS A 99 -8.08 -5.05 6.74
N GLY A 100 -7.51 -5.38 5.58
CA GLY A 100 -7.18 -4.45 4.50
C GLY A 100 -5.84 -3.74 4.67
N GLU A 101 -5.13 -3.92 5.79
CA GLU A 101 -3.76 -3.42 5.91
C GLU A 101 -2.78 -4.26 5.10
N THR A 102 -1.66 -3.63 4.74
CA THR A 102 -0.52 -4.31 4.13
C THR A 102 0.62 -4.40 5.13
N TRP A 103 1.22 -5.58 5.23
CA TRP A 103 2.28 -5.87 6.18
C TRP A 103 3.42 -6.63 5.50
N ALA A 104 4.64 -6.41 5.98
CA ALA A 104 5.77 -7.27 5.71
C ALA A 104 5.83 -8.38 6.77
N LEU A 105 6.00 -9.62 6.32
CA LEU A 105 6.29 -10.79 7.13
C LEU A 105 7.76 -11.17 6.99
N PHE A 106 8.38 -11.61 8.07
CA PHE A 106 9.69 -12.27 7.97
C PHE A 106 9.55 -13.59 7.20
N LYS A 107 10.33 -13.73 6.13
CA LYS A 107 10.40 -14.96 5.34
C LYS A 107 11.22 -16.01 6.09
N ASN A 108 10.80 -17.28 6.00
CA ASN A 108 11.40 -18.41 6.72
C ASN A 108 11.47 -18.19 8.24
N TRP A 109 10.56 -17.39 8.78
CA TRP A 109 10.48 -17.08 10.20
C TRP A 109 10.29 -18.34 11.03
N ASP A 110 11.03 -18.42 12.13
CA ASP A 110 10.86 -19.43 13.16
C ASP A 110 11.08 -18.76 14.53
N ILE A 111 10.19 -19.02 15.49
CA ILE A 111 10.32 -18.49 16.86
C ILE A 111 11.67 -18.89 17.51
N ASN A 112 12.29 -19.97 17.05
CA ASN A 112 13.57 -20.45 17.53
C ASN A 112 14.78 -19.64 17.02
N TRP A 113 14.59 -18.62 16.17
CA TRP A 113 15.67 -17.68 15.82
C TRP A 113 16.30 -17.05 17.07
N SER A 114 15.56 -16.95 18.18
CA SER A 114 16.09 -16.53 19.48
C SER A 114 17.22 -17.42 20.03
N SER A 115 17.38 -18.64 19.52
CA SER A 115 18.47 -19.53 19.93
C SER A 115 19.80 -19.20 19.23
N GLU A 116 19.73 -18.58 18.04
CA GLU A 116 20.88 -18.22 17.22
C GLU A 116 20.67 -16.86 16.53
N PRO A 117 20.43 -15.77 17.29
CA PRO A 117 19.92 -14.51 16.73
C PRO A 117 20.86 -13.90 15.68
N ASP A 118 22.17 -14.06 15.84
CA ASP A 118 23.17 -13.50 14.92
C ASP A 118 23.12 -14.15 13.53
N SER A 119 22.65 -15.40 13.43
CA SER A 119 22.42 -16.09 12.15
C SER A 119 21.21 -15.52 11.39
N HIS A 120 20.34 -14.78 12.07
CA HIS A 120 19.03 -14.36 11.57
C HIS A 120 18.85 -12.84 11.45
N ARG A 121 19.91 -12.03 11.60
CA ARG A 121 19.84 -10.55 11.51
C ARG A 121 19.73 -10.00 10.08
N LYS A 122 19.79 -10.86 9.06
CA LYS A 122 19.54 -10.49 7.65
C LYS A 122 18.14 -10.93 7.26
N TYR A 123 17.20 -10.01 7.38
CA TYR A 123 15.80 -10.30 7.15
C TYR A 123 15.44 -10.28 5.66
N GLU A 124 14.74 -11.33 5.23
CA GLU A 124 13.98 -11.35 3.98
C GLU A 124 12.51 -11.21 4.30
N TYR A 125 11.74 -10.69 3.34
CA TYR A 125 10.35 -10.33 3.58
C TYR A 125 9.40 -10.84 2.50
N GLU A 126 8.21 -11.21 2.96
CA GLU A 126 7.04 -11.42 2.12
C GLU A 126 6.02 -10.32 2.41
N ILE A 127 5.43 -9.75 1.35
CA ILE A 127 4.46 -8.68 1.51
C ILE A 127 3.06 -9.28 1.43
N VAL A 128 2.19 -8.93 2.38
CA VAL A 128 0.85 -9.51 2.48
C VAL A 128 -0.24 -8.49 2.74
N GLU A 129 -1.45 -8.77 2.28
CA GLU A 129 -2.69 -8.11 2.67
C GLU A 129 -3.35 -8.89 3.83
N ILE A 130 -3.82 -8.18 4.85
CA ILE A 130 -4.60 -8.80 5.94
C ILE A 130 -6.04 -9.01 5.46
N LEU A 131 -6.49 -10.27 5.36
CA LEU A 131 -7.86 -10.62 4.98
C LEU A 131 -8.81 -10.63 6.18
N SER A 132 -8.34 -11.10 7.34
CA SER A 132 -9.04 -11.07 8.62
C SER A 132 -8.04 -10.96 9.76
N GLY A 133 -8.35 -10.13 10.77
CA GLY A 133 -7.53 -10.00 11.96
C GLY A 133 -7.66 -11.20 12.90
N ASN A 134 -6.88 -11.18 13.99
CA ASN A 134 -6.89 -12.22 15.03
C ASN A 134 -8.15 -12.12 15.91
N THR A 135 -9.28 -12.61 15.41
CA THR A 135 -10.51 -12.77 16.19
C THR A 135 -10.53 -14.14 16.87
N ASP A 136 -10.83 -14.16 18.17
CA ASP A 136 -11.06 -15.38 18.96
C ASP A 136 -9.89 -16.40 19.00
N GLY A 137 -8.66 -15.93 18.79
CA GLY A 137 -7.45 -16.75 18.87
C GLY A 137 -7.20 -17.64 17.65
N ALA A 138 -8.01 -17.53 16.60
CA ALA A 138 -7.87 -18.30 15.36
C ALA A 138 -6.65 -17.92 14.51
N GLY A 139 -5.99 -16.80 14.82
CA GLY A 139 -4.87 -16.28 14.04
C GLY A 139 -5.30 -15.28 12.96
N VAL A 140 -4.37 -14.91 12.09
CA VAL A 140 -4.54 -13.87 11.07
C VAL A 140 -4.52 -14.51 9.69
N SER A 141 -5.56 -14.28 8.90
CA SER A 141 -5.58 -14.71 7.49
C SER A 141 -4.97 -13.62 6.63
N VAL A 142 -4.03 -14.00 5.77
CA VAL A 142 -3.28 -13.09 4.92
C VAL A 142 -3.26 -13.57 3.47
N ALA A 143 -3.20 -12.65 2.51
CA ALA A 143 -2.97 -12.96 1.10
C ALA A 143 -1.62 -12.41 0.65
N ILE A 144 -0.82 -13.20 -0.06
CA ILE A 144 0.48 -12.74 -0.59
C ILE A 144 0.27 -11.70 -1.68
N PHE A 145 1.06 -10.63 -1.60
CA PHE A 145 1.26 -9.65 -2.65
C PHE A 145 2.54 -9.92 -3.44
N HIS A 146 2.44 -9.74 -4.75
CA HIS A 146 3.56 -9.83 -5.68
C HIS A 146 3.82 -8.48 -6.34
N LYS A 147 5.10 -8.11 -6.45
CA LYS A 147 5.51 -6.90 -7.16
C LYS A 147 5.27 -7.07 -8.66
N ALA A 148 4.55 -6.14 -9.27
CA ALA A 148 4.32 -6.12 -10.71
C ALA A 148 5.61 -5.75 -11.44
N LYS A 149 5.99 -6.56 -12.43
CA LYS A 149 7.18 -6.32 -13.24
C LYS A 149 7.15 -4.96 -13.93
N GLY A 150 8.26 -4.22 -13.81
CA GLY A 150 8.41 -2.90 -14.43
C GLY A 150 7.80 -1.73 -13.65
N PHE A 151 7.29 -1.96 -12.44
CA PHE A 151 6.78 -0.92 -11.56
C PHE A 151 7.63 -0.79 -10.30
N ALA A 152 7.80 0.43 -9.78
CA ALA A 152 8.57 0.66 -8.56
C ALA A 152 7.88 0.07 -7.32
N SER A 153 6.57 0.25 -7.19
CA SER A 153 5.80 -0.03 -5.97
C SER A 153 4.37 -0.54 -6.20
N VAL A 154 4.09 -1.10 -7.38
CA VAL A 154 2.77 -1.67 -7.68
C VAL A 154 2.76 -3.16 -7.33
N PHE A 155 1.80 -3.55 -6.51
CA PHE A 155 1.62 -4.92 -6.03
C PHE A 155 0.22 -5.45 -6.32
N PHE A 156 0.13 -6.77 -6.49
CA PHE A 156 -1.13 -7.44 -6.82
C PHE A 156 -1.15 -8.88 -6.29
N ARG A 157 -2.36 -9.45 -6.22
CA ARG A 157 -2.58 -10.86 -5.88
C ARG A 157 -2.60 -11.68 -7.17
N MET A 158 -1.89 -12.81 -7.21
CA MET A 158 -1.81 -13.66 -8.40
C MET A 158 -3.14 -14.37 -8.67
N GLY A 159 -3.83 -14.83 -7.63
CA GLY A 159 -5.13 -15.48 -7.71
C GLY A 159 -6.23 -14.83 -6.85
N THR A 160 -7.43 -15.40 -6.96
CA THR A 160 -8.54 -15.24 -6.00
C THR A 160 -8.82 -16.55 -5.25
N GLY A 161 -7.99 -17.56 -5.46
CA GLY A 161 -8.12 -18.87 -4.81
C GLY A 161 -7.21 -18.99 -3.60
N ASP A 162 -7.37 -20.09 -2.85
CA ASP A 162 -6.72 -20.31 -1.55
C ASP A 162 -5.20 -20.50 -1.63
N ALA A 163 -4.63 -20.69 -2.83
CA ALA A 163 -3.20 -20.96 -3.01
C ALA A 163 -2.28 -19.84 -2.51
N ASP A 164 -2.76 -18.58 -2.54
CA ASP A 164 -1.99 -17.40 -2.09
C ASP A 164 -2.41 -16.95 -0.67
N ILE A 165 -3.27 -17.72 0.01
CA ILE A 165 -3.79 -17.39 1.34
C ILE A 165 -3.05 -18.21 2.39
N LEU A 166 -2.52 -17.53 3.40
CA LEU A 166 -1.88 -18.15 4.55
C LEU A 166 -2.69 -17.86 5.82
N GLN A 167 -2.67 -18.82 6.73
CA GLN A 167 -3.16 -18.64 8.09
C GLN A 167 -1.97 -18.55 9.02
N ILE A 168 -1.78 -17.37 9.62
CA ILE A 168 -0.74 -17.13 10.61
C ILE A 168 -1.34 -17.43 11.99
N PRO A 169 -0.86 -18.44 12.73
CA PRO A 169 -1.37 -18.75 14.06
C PRO A 169 -1.26 -17.55 15.00
N SER A 170 -2.18 -17.46 15.96
CA SER A 170 -2.21 -16.39 16.96
C SER A 170 -0.96 -16.32 17.85
N HIS A 171 -0.22 -17.42 17.98
CA HIS A 171 1.06 -17.48 18.70
C HIS A 171 2.28 -17.15 17.81
N SER A 172 2.08 -16.82 16.54
CA SER A 172 3.14 -16.49 15.57
C SER A 172 3.10 -15.02 15.15
N LEU A 173 2.58 -14.13 16.01
CA LEU A 173 2.46 -12.70 15.68
C LEU A 173 3.82 -12.01 15.49
N TYR A 174 4.91 -12.56 16.04
CA TYR A 174 6.26 -12.04 15.87
C TYR A 174 6.83 -12.28 14.47
N GLN A 175 6.11 -13.02 13.61
CA GLN A 175 6.40 -13.09 12.19
C GLN A 175 6.12 -11.76 11.46
N PHE A 176 5.23 -10.92 11.99
CA PHE A 176 4.92 -9.61 11.39
C PHE A 176 6.05 -8.63 11.69
N SER A 177 6.71 -8.14 10.63
CA SER A 177 7.82 -7.21 10.73
C SER A 177 7.37 -5.76 10.82
N HIS A 178 6.58 -5.27 9.88
CA HIS A 178 6.10 -3.89 9.89
C HIS A 178 4.90 -3.70 8.98
N ARG A 179 4.10 -2.67 9.27
CA ARG A 179 3.03 -2.24 8.39
C ARG A 179 3.62 -1.39 7.26
N ILE A 180 3.14 -1.63 6.04
CA ILE A 180 3.50 -0.84 4.86
C ILE A 180 2.26 -0.01 4.49
N PRO A 181 2.35 1.33 4.54
CA PRO A 181 1.29 2.17 4.01
C PRO A 181 0.99 1.80 2.55
N SER A 182 -0.27 1.56 2.24
CA SER A 182 -0.70 1.16 0.91
C SER A 182 -2.02 1.82 0.53
N TYR A 183 -2.20 2.00 -0.78
CA TYR A 183 -3.44 2.52 -1.34
C TYR A 183 -3.91 1.63 -2.48
N LYS A 184 -5.19 1.22 -2.40
CA LYS A 184 -5.83 0.44 -3.47
C LYS A 184 -6.10 1.33 -4.68
N MET A 185 -5.52 0.98 -5.82
CA MET A 185 -5.65 1.74 -7.06
C MET A 185 -7.07 1.57 -7.62
N LYS A 186 -7.85 2.66 -7.66
CA LYS A 186 -9.23 2.66 -8.18
C LYS A 186 -9.33 3.00 -9.67
N ARG A 187 -8.32 3.66 -10.21
CA ARG A 187 -8.21 4.06 -11.62
C ARG A 187 -6.86 3.62 -12.13
N VAL A 188 -6.86 2.99 -13.29
CA VAL A 188 -5.65 2.55 -13.97
C VAL A 188 -5.60 3.31 -15.28
N GLU A 189 -4.85 4.40 -15.29
CA GLU A 189 -4.53 5.18 -16.49
C GLU A 189 -3.29 4.58 -17.18
N THR A 190 -2.46 3.85 -16.43
CA THR A 190 -1.21 3.24 -16.92
C THR A 190 -1.44 1.83 -17.48
N LYS A 191 -1.07 1.63 -18.74
CA LYS A 191 -1.07 0.31 -19.40
C LYS A 191 -0.24 -0.70 -18.61
N GLY A 192 -0.78 -1.91 -18.38
CA GLY A 192 -0.06 -3.01 -17.74
C GLY A 192 -0.24 -3.12 -16.23
N VAL A 193 -0.92 -2.17 -15.57
CA VAL A 193 -1.23 -2.29 -14.14
C VAL A 193 -2.29 -3.37 -13.91
N PRO A 194 -2.11 -4.26 -12.91
CA PRO A 194 -3.09 -5.26 -12.55
C PRO A 194 -4.45 -4.69 -12.08
N LYS A 195 -5.52 -5.44 -12.28
CA LYS A 195 -6.82 -5.26 -11.62
C LYS A 195 -6.63 -5.43 -10.11
N ASP A 196 -7.29 -4.57 -9.34
CA ASP A 196 -7.18 -4.54 -7.87
C ASP A 196 -5.75 -4.36 -7.35
N ALA A 197 -4.88 -3.69 -8.11
CA ALA A 197 -3.53 -3.39 -7.69
C ALA A 197 -3.50 -2.41 -6.50
N TYR A 198 -2.41 -2.51 -5.73
CA TYR A 198 -2.08 -1.61 -4.64
C TYR A 198 -0.77 -0.91 -4.95
N GLU A 199 -0.71 0.39 -4.67
CA GLU A 199 0.56 1.11 -4.62
C GLU A 199 1.01 1.19 -3.17
N LEU A 200 2.24 0.76 -2.91
CA LEU A 200 2.84 0.68 -1.58
C LEU A 200 3.86 1.82 -1.39
N ASP A 201 4.04 2.27 -0.15
CA ASP A 201 5.08 3.22 0.20
C ASP A 201 6.47 2.61 0.00
N GLN A 202 7.23 3.18 -0.94
CA GLN A 202 8.57 2.73 -1.30
C GLN A 202 9.56 2.80 -0.13
N ALA A 203 9.39 3.74 0.80
CA ALA A 203 10.28 3.88 1.95
C ALA A 203 10.11 2.74 2.96
N ALA A 204 9.01 1.98 2.87
CA ALA A 204 8.74 0.81 3.69
C ALA A 204 8.89 -0.50 2.89
N LEU A 205 9.43 -0.46 1.67
CA LEU A 205 9.67 -1.67 0.88
C LEU A 205 11.11 -2.21 1.08
N PRO A 206 11.28 -3.54 1.19
CA PRO A 206 12.59 -4.18 1.08
C PRO A 206 13.31 -3.82 -0.23
N GLY A 207 14.63 -3.67 -0.18
CA GLY A 207 15.44 -3.22 -1.32
C GLY A 207 15.41 -4.13 -2.55
N SER A 208 15.26 -5.45 -2.36
CA SER A 208 15.13 -6.42 -3.46
C SER A 208 13.90 -7.30 -3.26
N ILE A 209 12.92 -7.15 -4.16
CA ILE A 209 11.68 -7.95 -4.18
C ILE A 209 11.57 -8.58 -5.57
N GLU A 210 11.26 -9.88 -5.62
CA GLU A 210 11.06 -10.58 -6.88
C GLU A 210 9.86 -10.01 -7.65
N GLU A 211 10.07 -9.66 -8.91
CA GLU A 211 9.03 -9.17 -9.81
C GLU A 211 8.31 -10.31 -10.51
N LYS A 212 6.97 -10.24 -10.54
CA LYS A 212 6.13 -11.19 -11.25
C LYS A 212 5.49 -10.54 -12.47
N ILE A 213 5.45 -11.30 -13.57
CA ILE A 213 4.74 -10.89 -14.79
C ILE A 213 3.24 -10.96 -14.48
N VAL A 214 2.54 -9.85 -14.75
CA VAL A 214 1.09 -9.76 -14.58
C VAL A 214 0.41 -10.63 -15.65
N PRO A 215 -0.42 -11.62 -15.29
CA PRO A 215 -1.16 -12.40 -16.28
C PRO A 215 -2.08 -11.50 -17.11
N LEU A 216 -2.19 -11.76 -18.42
CA LEU A 216 -2.91 -10.86 -19.36
C LEU A 216 -4.36 -10.59 -18.93
N HIS A 217 -5.07 -11.61 -18.43
CA HIS A 217 -6.46 -11.49 -17.95
C HIS A 217 -6.61 -10.63 -16.68
N ARG A 218 -5.49 -10.38 -15.97
CA ARG A 218 -5.41 -9.53 -14.78
C ARG A 218 -5.01 -8.11 -15.10
N ILE A 219 -4.58 -7.78 -16.31
CA ILE A 219 -4.29 -6.38 -16.65
C ILE A 219 -5.62 -5.62 -16.62
N ALA A 220 -5.65 -4.48 -15.94
CA ALA A 220 -6.83 -3.63 -15.94
C ALA A 220 -7.09 -3.15 -17.36
N GLU A 221 -8.34 -3.28 -17.80
CA GLU A 221 -8.76 -2.60 -19.03
C GLU A 221 -8.69 -1.10 -18.76
N PRO A 222 -7.96 -0.33 -19.57
CA PRO A 222 -8.00 1.12 -19.44
C PRO A 222 -9.47 1.53 -19.64
N LYS A 223 -10.10 2.08 -18.59
CA LYS A 223 -11.36 2.79 -18.79
C LYS A 223 -11.00 3.95 -19.71
N PRO A 224 -11.69 4.14 -20.85
CA PRO A 224 -11.40 5.28 -21.70
C PRO A 224 -11.57 6.52 -20.83
N GLU A 225 -10.46 7.23 -20.61
CA GLU A 225 -10.51 8.63 -20.26
C GLU A 225 -11.47 9.29 -21.25
N ALA A 226 -12.17 10.34 -20.83
CA ALA A 226 -12.82 11.20 -21.82
C ALA A 226 -11.68 11.83 -22.64
N LEU A 227 -11.24 11.12 -23.68
CA LEU A 227 -10.21 11.58 -24.59
C LEU A 227 -10.77 12.85 -25.21
N CYS A 228 -10.12 13.97 -24.91
CA CYS A 228 -10.48 15.28 -25.40
C CYS A 228 -9.50 15.62 -26.51
N PHE A 229 -9.99 15.78 -27.73
CA PHE A 229 -9.16 16.15 -28.86
C PHE A 229 -9.32 17.64 -29.17
N PRO A 230 -8.28 18.49 -29.00
CA PRO A 230 -8.30 19.87 -29.47
C PRO A 230 -7.92 19.93 -30.96
N SER A 231 -8.80 20.50 -31.81
CA SER A 231 -8.49 20.78 -33.21
C SER A 231 -9.14 22.09 -33.66
N LYS A 232 -8.35 22.95 -34.31
CA LYS A 232 -8.76 24.27 -34.81
C LYS A 232 -9.56 25.10 -33.78
N GLY A 233 -9.11 25.08 -32.52
CA GLY A 233 -9.74 25.80 -31.41
C GLY A 233 -11.02 25.16 -30.83
N LYS A 234 -11.38 23.93 -31.23
CA LYS A 234 -12.52 23.17 -30.71
C LYS A 234 -12.05 21.92 -29.97
N VAL A 235 -12.74 21.54 -28.91
CA VAL A 235 -12.47 20.32 -28.15
C VAL A 235 -13.57 19.29 -28.43
N PHE A 236 -13.17 18.12 -28.91
CA PHE A 236 -14.04 16.99 -29.22
C PHE A 236 -13.96 15.94 -28.11
N GLN A 237 -15.10 15.42 -27.68
CA GLN A 237 -15.23 14.41 -26.63
C GLN A 237 -16.19 13.30 -27.06
N ALA A 238 -15.92 12.08 -26.60
CA ALA A 238 -16.83 10.95 -26.78
C ALA A 238 -18.22 11.28 -26.19
N GLY A 239 -19.27 10.94 -26.94
CA GLY A 239 -20.67 11.21 -26.58
C GLY A 239 -21.26 12.50 -27.15
N GLN A 240 -20.44 13.43 -27.66
CA GLN A 240 -20.90 14.66 -28.32
C GLN A 240 -21.46 14.37 -29.72
N VAL A 241 -22.44 15.18 -30.15
CA VAL A 241 -23.00 15.17 -31.50
C VAL A 241 -22.39 16.31 -32.30
N TRP A 242 -21.88 16.00 -33.50
CA TRP A 242 -21.26 16.96 -34.39
C TRP A 242 -21.78 16.82 -35.81
N SER A 243 -21.79 17.92 -36.55
CA SER A 243 -22.12 17.96 -37.96
C SER A 243 -20.85 17.96 -38.83
N PHE A 244 -20.83 17.22 -39.93
CA PHE A 244 -19.69 17.19 -40.85
C PHE A 244 -20.10 17.43 -42.32
N SER A 245 -19.19 18.07 -43.06
CA SER A 245 -19.35 18.46 -44.46
C SER A 245 -18.49 17.57 -45.36
N ASN A 246 -19.04 17.02 -46.44
CA ASN A 246 -18.32 16.16 -47.38
C ASN A 246 -17.46 16.95 -48.40
N GLY A 247 -16.86 18.07 -48.02
CA GLY A 247 -15.93 18.86 -48.85
C GLY A 247 -16.51 19.60 -50.07
N TYR A 248 -17.70 19.23 -50.57
CA TYR A 248 -18.31 19.84 -51.77
C TYR A 248 -19.31 20.98 -51.48
N SER A 249 -19.67 21.20 -50.21
CA SER A 249 -20.57 22.29 -49.82
C SER A 249 -20.36 22.69 -48.36
N ASP A 250 -20.40 23.99 -48.06
CA ASP A 250 -20.32 24.55 -46.70
C ASP A 250 -21.56 24.25 -45.82
N ILE A 251 -22.56 23.55 -46.37
CA ILE A 251 -23.75 23.12 -45.64
C ILE A 251 -23.50 21.72 -45.05
N PRO A 252 -23.57 21.54 -43.71
CA PRO A 252 -23.43 20.23 -43.09
C PRO A 252 -24.60 19.32 -43.50
N ARG A 253 -24.30 18.15 -44.08
CA ARG A 253 -25.31 17.19 -44.55
C ARG A 253 -25.49 15.99 -43.62
N TYR A 254 -24.60 15.81 -42.65
CA TYR A 254 -24.58 14.63 -41.80
C TYR A 254 -24.33 15.02 -40.34
N TYR A 255 -25.03 14.34 -39.44
CA TYR A 255 -24.85 14.42 -38.01
C TYR A 255 -24.37 13.06 -37.50
N GLY A 256 -23.35 13.08 -36.65
CA GLY A 256 -22.78 11.88 -36.08
C GLY A 256 -22.50 12.07 -34.60
N ARG A 257 -22.69 11.01 -33.83
CA ARG A 257 -22.26 10.98 -32.43
C ARG A 257 -20.87 10.37 -32.38
N ILE A 258 -19.93 11.06 -31.73
CA ILE A 258 -18.59 10.51 -31.48
C ILE A 258 -18.77 9.35 -30.50
N GLN A 259 -18.47 8.14 -30.93
CA GLN A 259 -18.61 6.96 -30.08
C GLN A 259 -17.35 6.74 -29.27
N ILE A 260 -16.21 6.71 -29.96
CA ILE A 260 -14.91 6.40 -29.38
C ILE A 260 -13.85 7.26 -30.08
N ILE A 261 -12.90 7.76 -29.30
CA ILE A 261 -11.66 8.39 -29.79
C ILE A 261 -10.53 7.42 -29.41
N THR A 262 -9.69 7.05 -30.36
CA THR A 262 -8.57 6.11 -30.15
C THR A 262 -7.25 6.83 -30.41
N LEU A 263 -6.30 6.70 -29.48
CA LEU A 263 -4.91 7.13 -29.64
C LEU A 263 -4.05 5.88 -29.89
N SER A 264 -3.51 5.77 -31.10
CA SER A 264 -2.56 4.72 -31.46
C SER A 264 -1.14 5.31 -31.47
N GLN A 265 -0.24 4.71 -30.69
CA GLN A 265 1.18 5.05 -30.71
C GLN A 265 2.00 3.76 -30.85
N ALA A 266 2.65 3.60 -32.01
CA ALA A 266 3.66 2.57 -32.22
C ALA A 266 5.04 3.11 -31.80
N PHE A 267 5.93 2.24 -31.32
CA PHE A 267 7.29 2.62 -30.95
C PHE A 267 8.00 3.26 -32.16
N GLU A 268 8.56 4.46 -31.99
CA GLU A 268 9.21 5.29 -33.02
C GLU A 268 8.30 5.97 -34.08
N GLN A 269 6.96 5.93 -33.95
CA GLN A 269 6.06 6.67 -34.84
C GLN A 269 5.36 7.84 -34.14
N ALA A 270 5.03 8.87 -34.92
CA ALA A 270 4.17 9.96 -34.45
C ALA A 270 2.79 9.38 -34.07
N PRO A 271 2.18 9.82 -32.97
CA PRO A 271 0.88 9.33 -32.54
C PRO A 271 -0.18 9.61 -33.62
N GLU A 272 -0.96 8.59 -33.96
CA GLU A 272 -2.08 8.69 -34.89
C GLU A 272 -3.40 8.65 -34.10
N LEU A 273 -4.37 9.44 -34.53
CA LEU A 273 -5.66 9.61 -33.86
C LEU A 273 -6.78 9.21 -34.81
N GLU A 274 -7.58 8.24 -34.38
CA GLU A 274 -8.74 7.77 -35.13
C GLU A 274 -10.05 8.17 -34.42
N LEU A 275 -11.03 8.60 -35.22
CA LEU A 275 -12.35 9.03 -34.77
C LEU A 275 -13.41 8.04 -35.29
N HIS A 276 -14.07 7.33 -34.38
CA HIS A 276 -15.20 6.47 -34.72
C HIS A 276 -16.53 7.21 -34.49
N VAL A 277 -17.24 7.47 -35.59
CA VAL A 277 -18.50 8.23 -35.59
C VAL A 277 -19.66 7.32 -35.99
N GLY A 278 -20.68 7.24 -35.14
CA GLY A 278 -21.93 6.55 -35.45
C GLY A 278 -22.93 7.50 -36.10
N SER A 279 -23.59 7.08 -37.18
CA SER A 279 -24.67 7.84 -37.80
C SER A 279 -25.88 7.92 -36.87
N VAL A 280 -26.43 9.12 -36.67
CA VAL A 280 -27.70 9.29 -35.96
C VAL A 280 -28.81 9.18 -37.01
N LYS A 281 -29.59 8.09 -36.97
CA LYS A 281 -30.83 8.01 -37.77
C LYS A 281 -31.85 8.96 -37.13
N GLY A 282 -32.39 9.88 -37.93
CA GLY A 282 -33.53 10.72 -37.55
C GLY A 282 -34.82 9.93 -37.52
#